data_AF-A0AAV0VHL6-F1
#
_entry.id   AF-A0AAV0VHL6-F1
#
_cell.length_a   1.000
_cell.length_b   1.000
_cell.length_c   1.000
_cell.angle_alpha   90.00
_cell.angle_beta   90.00
_cell.angle_gamma   90.00
#
_symmetry.space_group_name_H-M   'P 1'
#
loop_
_entity.id
_entity.type
_entity.pdbx_description
1 polymer ?
#
loop_
_entity_poly.entity_id
_entity_poly.type
_entity_poly.pdbx_seq_one_letter_code
_entity_poly.pdbx_strand_id
1 'polypeptide(L)' 'MTLSGGLFGAVRLKSKQREQYVKHYLPWAIQTGLNSNFMLNIYFEKRWDQPIEELQKELNIKPLEIIDLK' A
#
# COMPACT_ATOMS: atom_id res chain seq x y z
N MET A 1 -10.98 12.63 2.14
CA MET A 1 -9.80 12.96 2.99
C MET A 1 -8.52 12.18 2.65
N THR A 2 -8.46 11.31 1.64
CA THR A 2 -7.21 10.61 1.24
C THR A 2 -6.54 11.22 0.01
N LEU A 3 -7.31 11.80 -0.90
CA LEU A 3 -6.83 12.43 -2.14
C LEU A 3 -5.82 13.55 -1.86
N SER A 4 -6.11 14.41 -0.89
CA SER A 4 -5.23 15.52 -0.50
C SER A 4 -3.90 15.01 0.04
N GLY A 5 -3.91 13.99 0.92
CA GLY A 5 -2.69 13.43 1.49
C GLY A 5 -1.80 12.77 0.44
N GLY A 6 -2.39 12.01 -0.48
CA GLY A 6 -1.65 11.41 -1.60
C GLY A 6 -1.04 12.45 -2.53
N LEU A 7 -1.79 13.51 -2.85
CA LEU A 7 -1.33 14.57 -3.75
C LEU A 7 -0.25 15.45 -3.11
N PHE A 8 -0.48 15.96 -1.90
CA PHE A 8 0.49 16.79 -1.19
C PHE A 8 1.75 16.01 -0.79
N GLY A 9 1.60 14.72 -0.43
CA GLY A 9 2.73 13.83 -0.18
C GLY A 9 3.59 13.60 -1.42
N ALA A 10 2.97 13.37 -2.58
CA ALA A 10 3.68 13.20 -3.84
C ALA A 10 4.37 14.48 -4.34
N VAL A 11 3.80 15.65 -4.05
CA VAL A 11 4.38 16.96 -4.41
C VAL A 11 5.63 17.29 -3.60
N ARG A 12 5.73 16.82 -2.35
CA ARG A 12 6.90 17.05 -1.47
C ARG A 12 8.14 16.20 -1.86
N LEU A 13 7.98 15.16 -2.68
CA LEU A 13 9.06 14.24 -3.06
C LEU A 13 10.04 14.86 -4.09
N LYS A 14 11.32 14.48 -4.02
CA LYS A 14 12.33 14.81 -5.05
C LYS A 14 11.95 14.17 -6.39
N SER A 15 12.34 14.78 -7.51
CA SER A 15 11.95 14.33 -8.87
C SER A 15 12.19 12.84 -9.13
N LYS A 16 13.35 12.29 -8.73
CA LYS A 16 13.68 10.86 -8.88
C LYS A 16 12.75 9.95 -8.06
N GLN A 17 12.40 10.36 -6.83
CA GLN A 17 11.50 9.60 -5.97
C GLN A 17 10.05 9.71 -6.42
N ARG A 18 9.65 10.86 -6.97
CA ARG A 18 8.32 11.05 -7.57
C ARG A 18 8.13 10.17 -8.80
N GLU A 19 9.16 10.02 -9.62
CA GLU A 19 9.11 9.14 -10.79
C GLU A 19 8.91 7.68 -10.38
N GLN A 20 9.65 7.21 -9.37
CA GLN A 20 9.46 5.87 -8.80
C GLN A 20 8.06 5.71 -8.17
N TYR A 21 7.59 6.72 -7.41
CA TYR A 21 6.25 6.73 -6.81
C TYR A 21 5.15 6.53 -7.85
N VAL A 22 5.19 7.28 -8.94
CA VAL A 22 4.17 7.19 -10.01
C VAL A 22 4.29 5.89 -10.79
N LYS A 23 5.51 5.39 -11.06
CA LYS A 23 5.72 4.18 -11.85
C LYS A 23 5.40 2.88 -11.11
N HIS A 24 5.74 2.79 -9.82
CA HIS A 24 5.68 1.52 -9.09
C HIS A 24 4.66 1.54 -7.93
N TYR A 25 4.75 2.55 -7.06
CA TYR A 25 4.00 2.55 -5.80
C TYR A 25 2.52 2.91 -5.99
N LEU A 26 2.23 3.90 -6.82
CA LEU A 26 0.88 4.36 -7.10
C LEU A 26 0.00 3.28 -7.76
N PRO A 27 0.41 2.63 -8.87
CA PRO A 27 -0.40 1.60 -9.49
C PRO A 27 -0.57 0.37 -8.59
N TRP A 28 0.43 0.02 -7.78
CA TRP A 28 0.29 -1.05 -6.80
C TRP A 28 -0.72 -0.70 -5.70
N ALA A 29 -0.67 0.52 -5.15
CA ALA A 29 -1.59 0.95 -4.10
C ALA A 29 -3.04 0.99 -4.60
N ILE A 30 -3.26 1.44 -5.84
CA ILE A 30 -4.58 1.44 -6.48
C ILE A 30 -5.09 0.00 -6.67
N GLN A 31 -4.28 -0.89 -7.28
CA GLN A 31 -4.66 -2.28 -7.48
C GLN A 31 -4.93 -3.01 -6.17
N THR A 32 -4.07 -2.80 -5.17
CA THR A 32 -4.22 -3.42 -3.85
C THR A 32 -5.47 -2.91 -3.15
N GLY A 33 -5.71 -1.60 -3.14
CA GLY A 33 -6.90 -1.01 -2.53
C GLY A 33 -8.21 -1.44 -3.20
N LEU A 34 -8.22 -1.64 -4.52
CA LEU A 34 -9.40 -2.11 -5.26
C LEU A 34 -9.68 -3.61 -5.04
N ASN A 35 -8.65 -4.43 -4.80
CA ASN A 35 -8.80 -5.88 -4.62
C ASN A 35 -8.86 -6.30 -3.14
N SER A 36 -8.51 -5.40 -2.21
CA SER A 36 -8.46 -5.71 -0.78
C SER A 36 -9.85 -5.83 -0.13
N ASN A 37 -9.92 -6.61 0.94
CA ASN A 37 -11.10 -6.69 1.80
C ASN A 37 -11.31 -5.40 2.61
N PHE A 38 -12.53 -5.19 3.11
CA PHE A 38 -12.88 -4.00 3.89
C PHE A 38 -12.17 -3.96 5.25
N MET A 39 -11.08 -3.20 5.32
CA MET A 39 -10.16 -3.15 6.47
C MET A 39 -10.73 -2.48 7.73
N LEU A 40 -11.72 -1.59 7.59
CA LEU A 40 -12.24 -0.82 8.73
C LEU A 40 -13.04 -1.68 9.72
N ASN A 41 -13.55 -2.83 9.29
CA ASN A 41 -14.31 -3.75 10.15
C ASN A 41 -13.42 -4.83 10.80
N ILE A 42 -12.10 -4.62 10.81
CA ILE A 42 -11.15 -5.64 11.25
C ILE A 42 -10.67 -5.34 12.66
N TYR A 43 -10.84 -6.33 13.53
CA TYR A 43 -10.37 -6.22 14.91
C TYR A 43 -8.90 -6.61 15.02
N PHE A 44 -8.03 -5.64 14.73
CA PHE A 44 -6.58 -5.87 14.69
C PHE A 44 -6.02 -6.33 16.03
N GLU A 45 -6.55 -5.87 17.17
CA GLU A 45 -6.05 -6.20 18.51
C GLU A 45 -6.01 -7.70 18.83
N LYS A 46 -6.87 -8.52 18.22
CA LYS A 46 -6.84 -10.00 18.40
C LYS A 46 -5.86 -10.74 17.49
N ARG A 47 -5.20 -10.03 16.57
CA ARG A 47 -4.42 -10.62 15.48
C ARG A 47 -2.94 -10.22 15.51
N TRP A 48 -2.44 -9.76 16.66
CA TRP A 48 -1.04 -9.34 16.81
C TRP A 48 -0.07 -10.52 16.70
N ASP A 49 -0.46 -11.69 17.20
CA ASP A 49 0.32 -12.92 17.11
C ASP A 49 0.23 -13.63 15.75
N GLN A 50 -0.66 -13.17 14.85
CA GLN A 50 -0.84 -13.79 13.53
C GLN A 50 0.31 -13.41 12.58
N PRO A 51 0.84 -14.37 11.80
CA PRO A 51 1.82 -14.06 10.76
C PRO A 51 1.26 -13.07 9.72
N ILE A 52 2.07 -12.07 9.36
CA ILE A 52 1.68 -11.02 8.41
C ILE A 52 1.33 -11.61 7.04
N GLU A 53 2.00 -12.68 6.61
CA GLU A 53 1.75 -13.34 5.32
C GLU A 53 0.34 -13.96 5.27
N GLU A 54 -0.14 -14.51 6.38
CA GLU A 54 -1.49 -15.05 6.49
C GLU A 54 -2.53 -13.94 6.49
N LEU A 55 -2.29 -12.88 7.25
CA LEU A 55 -3.15 -11.71 7.27
C LEU A 55 -3.24 -11.05 5.88
N GLN A 56 -2.13 -10.92 5.16
CA GLN A 56 -2.14 -10.37 3.79
C GLN A 56 -2.96 -11.24 2.83
N LYS A 57 -2.86 -12.57 2.93
CA LYS A 57 -3.70 -13.49 2.14
C LYS A 57 -5.17 -13.35 2.47
N GLU A 58 -5.54 -13.28 3.75
CA GLU A 58 -6.92 -13.06 4.18
C GLU A 58 -7.47 -11.72 3.66
N LEU A 59 -6.65 -10.67 3.69
CA LEU A 59 -7.04 -9.33 3.27
C LEU A 59 -6.94 -9.11 1.75
N ASN A 60 -6.45 -10.11 1.01
CA ASN A 60 -6.17 -10.04 -0.41
C ASN A 60 -5.22 -8.89 -0.77
N ILE A 61 -4.26 -8.63 0.11
CA ILE A 61 -3.21 -7.62 -0.07
C ILE A 61 -2.04 -8.29 -0.78
N LYS A 62 -1.68 -7.78 -1.95
CA LYS A 62 -0.47 -8.24 -2.65
C LYS A 62 0.73 -7.47 -2.12
N PRO A 63 1.82 -8.12 -1.70
CA PRO A 63 3.04 -7.42 -1.32
C PRO A 63 3.59 -6.63 -2.51
N LEU A 64 4.25 -5.50 -2.23
CA LEU A 64 4.89 -4.68 -3.25
C LEU A 64 6.27 -5.27 -3.55
N GLU A 65 6.43 -5.86 -4.74
CA GLU A 65 7.73 -6.35 -5.20
C GLU A 65 8.43 -5.28 -6.04
N ILE A 66 9.43 -4.62 -5.46
CA ILE A 66 10.22 -3.58 -6.13
C ILE A 66 11.54 -4.19 -6.56
N ILE A 67 11.64 -4.54 -7.83
CA ILE A 67 12.80 -5.23 -8.42
C ILE A 67 13.98 -4.26 -8.67
N ASP A 68 13.78 -2.95 -8.46
CA ASP A 68 14.70 -1.88 -8.92
C ASP A 68 15.48 -1.15 -7.80
N LEU A 69 15.60 -1.70 -6.60
CA LEU A 69 16.50 -1.15 -5.58
C LEU A 69 17.94 -1.63 -5.84
N LYS A 70 18.59 -1.04 -6.85
CA LYS A 70 20.07 -1.06 -7.04
C LYS A 70 20.65 0.33 -6.86
#